data_AF-A0A936AZU1-F1
#
_entry.id   AF-A0A936AZU1-F1
#
_cell.length_a   1.000
_cell.length_b   1.000
_cell.length_c   1.000
_cell.angle_alpha   90.00
_cell.angle_beta   90.00
_cell.angle_gamma   90.00
#
_symmetry.space_group_name_H-M   'P 1'
#
loop_
_entity.id
_entity.type
_entity.pdbx_description
1 polymer ?
#
loop_
_entity_poly.entity_id
_entity_poly.type
_entity_poly.pdbx_seq_one_letter_code
_entity_poly.pdbx_strand_id
1 'polypeptide(L)'
;MLFNSNSARMDKLSIVFMRKHMFLNIVIALLLIGACTFEIDTKIRLIDNKNPPTFKLSGTGCCPYIHMSGPYTNLNNIESLRLWEITGMTDLPVWRLIPITYGSLPSGFSQQFPQQGQPIPLEEGKYYTIFVYVHGARSGFTAFKIQNNVAVEVKRE
;
A
#
# COMPACT_ATOMS: atom_id res chain seq x y z
N MET A 1 -70.01 32.59 -9.76
CA MET A 1 -68.54 32.45 -9.68
C MET A 1 -68.21 31.10 -9.07
N LEU A 2 -67.93 30.09 -9.89
CA LEU A 2 -67.48 28.78 -9.42
C LEU A 2 -65.95 28.79 -9.43
N PHE A 3 -65.33 28.96 -8.26
CA PHE A 3 -63.88 28.86 -8.14
C PHE A 3 -63.45 27.40 -8.36
N ASN A 4 -62.58 27.20 -9.34
CA ASN A 4 -62.10 25.90 -9.78
C ASN A 4 -61.16 25.28 -8.72
N SER A 5 -61.76 24.53 -7.80
CA SER A 5 -61.11 23.86 -6.66
C SER A 5 -60.03 22.82 -7.07
N ASN A 6 -59.96 22.45 -8.35
CA ASN A 6 -59.00 21.47 -8.85
C ASN A 6 -57.55 21.99 -8.91
N SER A 7 -57.33 23.31 -8.97
CA SER A 7 -55.98 23.89 -9.06
C SER A 7 -55.15 23.65 -7.78
N ALA A 8 -55.75 23.84 -6.60
CA ALA A 8 -55.04 23.73 -5.32
C ALA A 8 -54.66 22.30 -4.93
N ARG A 9 -55.28 21.29 -5.58
CA ARG A 9 -55.02 19.87 -5.32
C ARG A 9 -53.82 19.35 -6.10
N MET A 10 -53.51 19.95 -7.25
CA MET A 10 -52.35 19.61 -8.08
C MET A 10 -51.03 20.05 -7.44
N ASP A 11 -51.02 21.18 -6.72
CA ASP A 11 -49.80 21.74 -6.10
C ASP A 11 -49.27 20.90 -4.93
N LYS A 12 -50.14 20.19 -4.20
CA LYS A 12 -49.70 19.36 -3.05
C LYS A 12 -49.10 18.02 -3.48
N LEU A 13 -49.63 17.44 -4.56
CA LEU A 13 -49.14 16.17 -5.11
C LEU A 13 -47.76 16.33 -5.75
N SER A 14 -47.52 17.45 -6.47
CA SER A 14 -46.22 17.75 -7.08
C SER A 14 -45.12 17.96 -6.03
N ILE A 15 -45.40 18.65 -4.92
CA ILE A 15 -44.44 18.87 -3.83
C ILE A 15 -44.03 17.56 -3.14
N VAL A 16 -44.99 16.66 -2.87
CA VAL A 16 -44.69 15.36 -2.24
C VAL A 16 -43.87 14.47 -3.17
N PHE A 17 -44.19 14.47 -4.47
CA PHE A 17 -43.44 13.75 -5.49
C PHE A 17 -42.00 14.27 -5.61
N MET A 18 -41.80 15.59 -5.68
CA MET A 18 -40.48 16.21 -5.72
C MET A 18 -39.61 15.89 -4.50
N ARG A 19 -40.19 15.90 -3.29
CA ARG A 19 -39.47 15.56 -2.05
C ARG A 19 -38.98 14.11 -2.03
N LYS A 20 -39.79 13.16 -2.52
CA LYS A 20 -39.41 11.74 -2.59
C LYS A 20 -38.28 11.50 -3.59
N HIS A 21 -38.35 12.13 -4.77
CA HIS A 21 -37.27 12.05 -5.76
C HIS A 21 -35.98 12.69 -5.26
N MET A 22 -36.07 13.85 -4.59
CA MET A 22 -34.91 14.50 -3.98
C MET A 22 -34.24 13.60 -2.94
N PHE A 23 -35.01 13.01 -2.03
CA PHE A 23 -34.46 12.10 -1.02
C PHE A 23 -33.81 10.86 -1.65
N LEU A 24 -34.48 10.24 -2.64
CA LEU A 24 -33.93 9.09 -3.34
C LEU A 24 -32.60 9.42 -4.04
N ASN A 25 -32.54 10.56 -4.73
CA ASN A 25 -31.31 11.02 -5.40
C ASN A 25 -30.17 11.29 -4.40
N ILE A 26 -30.48 11.84 -3.22
CA ILE A 26 -29.49 12.04 -2.16
C ILE A 26 -28.96 10.69 -1.64
N VAL A 27 -29.84 9.71 -1.40
CA VAL A 27 -29.42 8.37 -0.96
C VAL A 27 -28.54 7.70 -2.00
N ILE A 28 -28.92 7.78 -3.29
CA ILE A 28 -28.11 7.23 -4.39
C ILE A 28 -26.76 7.93 -4.47
N ALA A 29 -26.71 9.27 -4.38
CA ALA A 29 -25.45 10.01 -4.40
C ALA A 29 -24.54 9.62 -3.23
N LEU A 30 -25.07 9.45 -2.02
CA LEU A 30 -24.31 9.00 -0.85
C LEU A 30 -23.78 7.56 -1.02
N LEU A 31 -24.56 6.67 -1.63
CA LEU A 31 -24.13 5.31 -1.96
C LEU A 31 -23.00 5.30 -3.01
N LEU A 32 -23.08 6.17 -4.02
CA LEU A 32 -22.06 6.30 -5.06
C LEU A 32 -20.75 6.89 -4.51
N ILE A 33 -20.82 7.86 -3.59
CA ILE A 33 -19.63 8.41 -2.91
C ILE A 33 -18.96 7.34 -2.03
N GLY A 34 -19.73 6.47 -1.39
CA GLY A 34 -19.20 5.37 -0.57
C GLY A 34 -18.50 4.26 -1.38
N ALA A 35 -18.75 4.17 -2.69
CA ALA A 35 -18.14 3.15 -3.56
C ALA A 35 -16.72 3.53 -4.05
N CYS A 36 -16.29 4.77 -3.82
CA CYS A 36 -14.90 5.17 -4.08
C CYS A 36 -14.00 4.60 -2.98
N THR A 37 -13.51 3.38 -3.17
CA THR A 37 -12.44 2.84 -2.32
C THR A 37 -11.20 3.70 -2.51
N PHE A 38 -10.75 4.36 -1.45
CA PHE A 38 -9.51 5.13 -1.49
C PHE A 38 -8.33 4.17 -1.64
N GLU A 39 -7.54 4.37 -2.69
CA GLU A 39 -6.23 3.77 -2.83
C GLU A 39 -5.36 4.21 -1.63
N ILE A 40 -4.76 3.23 -0.94
CA ILE A 40 -3.84 3.50 0.16
C ILE A 40 -2.43 3.16 -0.31
N ASP A 41 -1.58 4.19 -0.36
CA ASP A 41 -0.17 4.08 -0.70
C ASP A 41 0.54 2.97 0.08
N THR A 42 1.44 2.28 -0.60
CA THR A 42 2.27 1.25 0.03
C THR A 42 3.29 1.88 0.94
N LYS A 43 3.30 1.45 2.21
CA LYS A 43 4.30 1.84 3.21
C LYS A 43 5.00 0.59 3.70
N ILE A 44 6.30 0.74 3.92
CA ILE A 44 7.18 -0.30 4.46
C ILE A 44 7.55 0.16 5.87
N ARG A 45 7.43 -0.72 6.85
CA ARG A 45 7.88 -0.45 8.22
C ARG A 45 8.79 -1.57 8.70
N LEU A 46 9.92 -1.20 9.28
CA LEU A 46 10.73 -2.13 10.06
C LEU A 46 9.96 -2.48 11.36
N ILE A 47 9.80 -3.76 11.68
CA ILE A 47 9.02 -4.19 12.84
C ILE A 47 9.84 -4.87 13.93
N ASP A 48 11.10 -5.15 13.68
CA ASP A 48 12.02 -5.70 14.66
C ASP A 48 13.42 -5.07 14.56
N ASN A 49 14.13 -5.09 15.68
CA ASN A 49 15.52 -4.68 15.76
C ASN A 49 16.40 -5.94 15.60
N LYS A 50 16.39 -6.55 14.41
CA LYS A 50 17.16 -7.76 14.11
C LYS A 50 18.02 -7.58 12.86
N ASN A 51 18.99 -8.48 12.71
CA ASN A 51 19.76 -8.69 11.49
C ASN A 51 19.75 -10.21 11.19
N PRO A 52 18.98 -10.71 10.21
CA PRO A 52 18.26 -9.95 9.17
C PRO A 52 17.00 -9.20 9.67
N PRO A 53 16.66 -8.05 9.05
CA PRO A 53 15.46 -7.28 9.38
C PRO A 53 14.17 -7.91 8.88
N THR A 54 13.07 -7.62 9.59
CA THR A 54 11.71 -7.96 9.18
C THR A 54 10.88 -6.71 8.87
N PHE A 55 10.19 -6.72 7.74
CA PHE A 55 9.38 -5.63 7.24
C PHE A 55 7.90 -5.98 7.26
N LYS A 56 7.05 -5.04 7.69
CA LYS A 56 5.61 -5.10 7.53
C LYS A 56 5.17 -4.12 6.45
N LEU A 57 4.35 -4.61 5.54
CA LEU A 57 3.76 -3.80 4.48
C LEU A 57 2.35 -3.35 4.88
N SER A 58 1.96 -2.17 4.42
CA SER A 58 0.59 -1.67 4.49
C SER A 58 0.26 -0.93 3.20
N GLY A 59 -0.99 -0.94 2.76
CA GLY A 59 -1.42 -0.35 1.49
C GLY A 59 -2.33 -1.31 0.73
N THR A 60 -3.14 -0.79 -0.19
CA THR A 60 -4.17 -1.58 -0.90
C THR A 60 -3.68 -2.28 -2.16
N GLY A 61 -2.45 -2.00 -2.61
CA GLY A 61 -1.89 -2.64 -3.80
C GLY A 61 -1.64 -4.13 -3.62
N CYS A 62 -1.56 -4.88 -4.72
CA CYS A 62 -1.34 -6.33 -4.76
C CYS A 62 -0.09 -6.71 -5.59
N CYS A 63 0.19 -8.01 -5.72
CA CYS A 63 1.29 -8.56 -6.54
C CYS A 63 2.64 -7.90 -6.27
N PRO A 64 3.16 -7.94 -5.03
CA PRO A 64 4.36 -7.20 -4.67
C PRO A 64 5.59 -7.74 -5.39
N TYR A 65 6.36 -6.85 -6.00
CA TYR A 65 7.74 -7.07 -6.38
C TYR A 65 8.64 -6.31 -5.42
N ILE A 66 9.45 -7.04 -4.66
CA ILE A 66 10.27 -6.52 -3.56
C ILE A 66 11.71 -6.66 -3.96
N HIS A 67 12.45 -5.56 -3.93
CA HIS A 67 13.90 -5.59 -4.13
C HIS A 67 14.61 -4.81 -3.03
N MET A 68 15.78 -5.34 -2.66
CA MET A 68 16.68 -4.74 -1.68
C MET A 68 18.04 -4.51 -2.32
N SER A 69 18.60 -3.34 -2.00
CA SER A 69 19.86 -2.87 -2.57
C SER A 69 20.78 -2.29 -1.50
N GLY A 70 22.09 -2.34 -1.78
CA GLY A 70 23.19 -1.95 -0.89
C GLY A 70 24.37 -2.94 -1.00
N PRO A 71 25.34 -2.90 -0.08
CA PRO A 71 25.54 -1.87 0.95
C PRO A 71 25.93 -0.51 0.35
N TYR A 72 25.43 0.57 0.93
CA TYR A 72 25.87 1.92 0.63
C TYR A 72 26.73 2.49 1.76
N THR A 73 27.67 3.37 1.41
CA THR A 73 28.44 4.16 2.39
C THR A 73 27.64 5.37 2.88
N ASN A 74 26.79 5.94 2.03
CA ASN A 74 25.80 6.97 2.36
C ASN A 74 24.61 6.87 1.40
N LEU A 75 23.46 7.46 1.76
CA LEU A 75 22.24 7.43 0.93
C LEU A 75 22.22 8.45 -0.22
N ASN A 76 23.26 9.27 -0.36
CA ASN A 76 23.36 10.29 -1.41
C ASN A 76 24.03 9.76 -2.68
N ASN A 77 24.89 8.73 -2.54
CA ASN A 77 25.58 8.08 -3.64
C ASN A 77 25.09 6.64 -3.80
N ILE A 78 23.93 6.48 -4.42
CA ILE A 78 23.26 5.19 -4.60
C ILE A 78 23.72 4.57 -5.92
N GLU A 79 24.88 3.93 -5.92
CA GLU A 79 25.19 2.93 -6.94
C GLU A 79 24.41 1.67 -6.60
N SER A 80 23.32 1.42 -7.33
CA SER A 80 22.37 0.35 -7.00
C SER A 80 22.98 -1.05 -7.15
N LEU A 81 23.62 -1.54 -6.09
CA LEU A 81 23.99 -2.95 -5.98
C LEU A 81 22.78 -3.74 -5.48
N ARG A 82 22.25 -4.58 -6.36
CA ARG A 82 21.13 -5.48 -6.07
C ARG A 82 21.59 -6.59 -5.11
N LEU A 83 20.85 -6.81 -4.02
CA LEU A 83 21.17 -7.85 -3.02
C LEU A 83 20.16 -8.99 -2.99
N TRP A 84 18.87 -8.66 -3.05
CA TRP A 84 17.81 -9.64 -2.91
C TRP A 84 16.53 -9.18 -3.58
N GLU A 85 15.87 -10.07 -4.31
CA GLU A 85 14.63 -9.78 -5.02
C GLU A 85 13.68 -10.95 -4.91
N ILE A 86 12.41 -10.68 -4.59
CA ILE A 86 11.34 -11.66 -4.54
C ILE A 86 10.08 -11.08 -5.18
N THR A 87 9.28 -11.94 -5.81
CA THR A 87 7.99 -11.58 -6.40
C THR A 87 6.90 -12.43 -5.78
N GLY A 88 5.82 -11.80 -5.30
CA GLY A 88 4.62 -12.49 -4.83
C GLY A 88 3.56 -12.56 -5.92
N MET A 89 3.13 -13.75 -6.30
CA MET A 89 2.03 -13.97 -7.26
C MET A 89 0.70 -14.10 -6.52
N THR A 90 0.31 -13.04 -5.81
CA THR A 90 -0.91 -13.03 -5.00
C THR A 90 -1.75 -11.80 -5.28
N ASP A 91 -3.04 -12.03 -5.50
CA ASP A 91 -4.05 -10.98 -5.61
C ASP A 91 -4.41 -10.36 -4.25
N LEU A 92 -3.82 -10.87 -3.16
CA LEU A 92 -4.02 -10.29 -1.84
C LEU A 92 -3.37 -8.90 -1.76
N PRO A 93 -4.05 -7.94 -1.13
CA PRO A 93 -3.45 -6.64 -0.87
C PRO A 93 -2.29 -6.77 0.12
N VAL A 94 -1.26 -5.93 -0.02
CA VAL A 94 -0.01 -6.03 0.74
C VAL A 94 -0.21 -5.96 2.26
N TRP A 95 -1.26 -5.29 2.75
CA TRP A 95 -1.58 -5.25 4.19
C TRP A 95 -2.00 -6.60 4.78
N ARG A 96 -2.40 -7.58 3.95
CA ARG A 96 -2.75 -8.95 4.39
C ARG A 96 -1.57 -9.92 4.35
N LEU A 97 -0.43 -9.51 3.81
CA LEU A 97 0.74 -10.35 3.74
C LEU A 97 1.35 -10.51 5.13
N ILE A 98 1.97 -11.67 5.35
CA ILE A 98 2.82 -11.87 6.51
C ILE A 98 4.05 -10.94 6.43
N PRO A 99 4.64 -10.56 7.58
CA PRO A 99 5.89 -9.82 7.57
C PRO A 99 6.99 -10.55 6.78
N ILE A 100 7.85 -9.79 6.14
CA ILE A 100 8.86 -10.28 5.19
C ILE A 100 10.23 -10.07 5.80
N THR A 101 10.93 -11.16 6.10
CA THR A 101 12.30 -11.14 6.64
C THR A 101 13.30 -11.28 5.50
N TYR A 102 14.35 -10.45 5.51
CA TYR A 102 15.41 -10.52 4.51
C TYR A 102 16.01 -11.94 4.40
N GLY A 103 16.14 -12.43 3.16
CA GLY A 103 16.67 -13.77 2.86
C GLY A 103 15.72 -14.93 3.16
N SER A 104 14.54 -14.67 3.71
CA SER A 104 13.50 -15.69 3.90
C SER A 104 12.45 -15.59 2.81
N LEU A 105 12.10 -16.70 2.16
CA LEU A 105 11.09 -16.73 1.10
C LEU A 105 9.70 -17.01 1.70
N PRO A 106 8.76 -16.04 1.71
CA PRO A 106 7.40 -16.27 2.19
C PRO A 106 6.64 -17.25 1.28
N SER A 107 5.62 -17.91 1.83
CA SER A 107 4.74 -18.76 1.01
C SER A 107 4.06 -17.95 -0.10
N GLY A 108 4.05 -18.48 -1.33
CA GLY A 108 3.50 -17.81 -2.51
C GLY A 108 4.43 -16.81 -3.19
N PHE A 109 5.69 -16.70 -2.72
CA PHE A 109 6.71 -15.88 -3.36
C PHE A 109 7.71 -16.75 -4.15
N SER A 110 8.36 -16.13 -5.12
CA SER A 110 9.48 -16.71 -5.86
C SER A 110 10.67 -15.76 -5.82
N GLN A 111 11.85 -16.30 -5.50
CA GLN A 111 13.09 -15.54 -5.49
C GLN A 111 13.57 -15.28 -6.92
N GLN A 112 13.81 -14.01 -7.23
CA GLN A 112 14.34 -13.55 -8.51
C GLN A 112 15.85 -13.33 -8.44
N PHE A 113 16.34 -12.87 -7.29
CA PHE A 113 17.77 -12.66 -7.04
C PHE A 113 18.13 -12.92 -5.57
N PRO A 114 19.26 -13.60 -5.28
CA PRO A 114 20.05 -14.37 -6.25
C PRO A 114 19.20 -15.54 -6.81
N GLN A 115 19.44 -15.98 -8.04
CA GLN A 115 18.66 -17.07 -8.63
C GLN A 115 18.86 -18.41 -7.87
N GLN A 116 20.01 -18.56 -7.22
CA GLN A 116 20.36 -19.72 -6.41
C GLN A 116 21.05 -19.26 -5.13
N GLY A 117 20.82 -19.99 -4.04
CA GLY A 117 21.44 -19.72 -2.74
C GLY A 117 20.75 -18.64 -1.93
N GLN A 118 21.42 -18.26 -0.83
CA GLN A 118 20.97 -17.23 0.09
C GLN A 118 21.55 -15.87 -0.34
N PRO A 119 20.83 -14.75 -0.11
CA PRO A 119 21.40 -13.43 -0.36
C PRO A 119 22.57 -13.13 0.59
N ILE A 120 23.39 -12.16 0.21
CA ILE A 120 24.59 -11.77 0.95
C ILE A 120 24.19 -11.22 2.34
N PRO A 121 24.82 -11.65 3.45
CA PRO A 121 24.52 -11.10 4.77
C PRO A 121 24.70 -9.58 4.85
N LEU A 122 23.88 -8.92 5.66
CA LEU A 122 23.97 -7.47 5.86
C LEU A 122 25.10 -7.13 6.84
N GLU A 123 25.86 -6.10 6.49
CA GLU A 123 27.09 -5.67 7.16
C GLU A 123 26.83 -4.49 8.12
N GLU A 124 27.52 -4.52 9.26
CA GLU A 124 27.51 -3.44 10.24
C GLU A 124 27.97 -2.10 9.66
N GLY A 125 27.29 -1.03 10.03
CA GLY A 125 27.63 0.34 9.63
C GLY A 125 27.21 0.72 8.20
N LYS A 126 26.65 -0.21 7.42
CA LYS A 126 26.21 0.03 6.04
C LYS A 126 24.74 0.42 5.95
N TYR A 127 24.41 1.18 4.91
CA TYR A 127 23.04 1.54 4.57
C TYR A 127 22.48 0.62 3.50
N TYR A 128 21.17 0.42 3.56
CA TYR A 128 20.41 -0.41 2.65
C TYR A 128 19.08 0.26 2.34
N THR A 129 18.52 -0.10 1.19
CA THR A 129 17.18 0.35 0.79
C THR A 129 16.33 -0.83 0.43
N ILE A 130 15.05 -0.76 0.77
CA ILE A 130 14.03 -1.70 0.32
C ILE A 130 12.98 -0.91 -0.46
N PHE A 131 12.64 -1.42 -1.64
CA PHE A 131 11.59 -0.89 -2.48
C PHE A 131 10.56 -1.99 -2.76
N VAL A 132 9.29 -1.62 -2.71
CA VAL A 132 8.17 -2.51 -2.97
C VAL A 132 7.32 -1.89 -4.06
N TYR A 133 7.39 -2.50 -5.24
CA TYR A 133 6.48 -2.23 -6.33
C TYR A 133 5.19 -3.04 -6.13
N VAL A 134 4.04 -2.42 -6.37
CA VAL A 134 2.73 -3.08 -6.31
C VAL A 134 1.86 -2.66 -7.49
N HIS A 135 0.84 -3.45 -7.79
CA HIS A 135 -0.22 -3.08 -8.73
C HIS A 135 -1.40 -2.45 -8.00
N GLY A 136 -2.01 -1.42 -8.59
CA GLY A 136 -3.22 -0.78 -8.05
C GLY A 136 -3.01 0.07 -6.80
N ALA A 137 -1.76 0.38 -6.44
CA ALA A 137 -1.43 1.43 -5.48
C ALA A 137 -0.08 2.09 -5.79
N ARG A 138 0.21 3.25 -5.20
CA ARG A 138 1.58 3.80 -5.17
C ARG A 138 2.55 2.85 -4.46
N SER A 139 3.72 2.63 -5.07
CA SER A 139 4.84 1.85 -4.52
C SER A 139 5.44 2.45 -3.25
N GLY A 140 6.08 1.59 -2.45
CA GLY A 140 6.70 1.97 -1.18
C GLY A 140 8.23 1.92 -1.21
N PHE A 141 8.87 2.73 -0.38
CA PHE A 141 10.33 2.79 -0.21
C PHE A 141 10.67 3.10 1.23
N THR A 142 11.70 2.46 1.78
CA THR A 142 12.36 2.91 3.02
C THR A 142 13.85 2.58 2.97
N ALA A 143 14.63 3.29 3.79
CA ALA A 143 16.04 3.08 3.98
C ALA A 143 16.32 2.70 5.44
N PHE A 144 17.32 1.87 5.65
CA PHE A 144 17.75 1.47 6.98
C PHE A 144 19.27 1.31 7.02
N LYS A 145 19.82 1.32 8.24
CA LYS A 145 21.23 1.08 8.51
C LYS A 145 21.34 -0.10 9.46
N ILE A 146 22.35 -0.95 9.27
CA ILE A 146 22.72 -1.91 10.32
C ILE A 146 23.62 -1.19 11.32
N GLN A 147 23.16 -1.11 12.56
CA GLN A 147 23.85 -0.44 13.66
C GLN A 147 23.74 -1.30 14.92
N ASN A 148 24.86 -1.59 15.57
CA ASN A 148 24.94 -2.51 16.70
C ASN A 148 24.35 -3.89 16.38
N ASN A 149 24.59 -4.37 15.17
CA ASN A 149 24.09 -5.62 14.60
C ASN A 149 22.54 -5.73 14.54
N VAL A 150 21.85 -4.59 14.52
CA VAL A 150 20.39 -4.52 14.32
C VAL A 150 20.06 -3.52 13.23
N ALA A 151 18.97 -3.74 12.51
CA ALA A 151 18.48 -2.75 11.57
C ALA A 151 17.83 -1.57 12.30
N VAL A 152 18.10 -0.35 11.83
CA VAL A 152 17.50 0.90 12.30
C VAL A 152 17.04 1.70 11.09
N GLU A 153 15.77 2.10 11.07
CA GLU A 153 15.21 2.93 10.00
C GLU A 153 15.89 4.30 9.97
N VAL A 154 16.25 4.78 8.78
CA VAL A 154 16.87 6.09 8.58
C VAL A 154 16.02 6.94 7.66
N LYS A 155 15.85 8.21 8.02
CA LYS A 155 15.20 9.17 7.13
C LYS A 155 16.20 9.63 6.08
N ARG A 156 15.75 9.70 4.83
CA ARG A 156 16.49 10.41 3.78
C ARG A 156 16.33 11.90 4.06
N GLU A 157 17.43 12.58 4.36
CA GLU A 157 17.49 14.04 4.47
C GLU A 157 17.32 14.70 3.09
#